data_AF-A0AAD8CQU5-F1
#
_entry.id   AF-A0AAD8CQU5-F1
#
_cell.length_a   1.000
_cell.length_b   1.000
_cell.length_c   1.000
_cell.angle_alpha   90.00
_cell.angle_beta   90.00
_cell.angle_gamma   90.00
#
_symmetry.space_group_name_H-M   'P 1'
#
loop_
_entity.id
_entity.type
_entity.pdbx_description
1 polymer ?
#
loop_
_entity_poly.entity_id
_entity_poly.type
_entity_poly.pdbx_seq_one_letter_code
_entity_poly.pdbx_strand_id
1 'polypeptide(L)'
;MADTKKRSLDSDNGTESGPEKKLASGDGAGKDTKKPTADPGSEAGSVLAGFQTEKIMRESSREKNIFIHGKMGSGPNEGRDAVLILEKTPFREDSLAELFKTSELKLQMRNDIYSTYHLHPPTHLNENKSTVVCPTSTKRM
;
A
#
# COMPACT_ATOMS: atom_id res chain seq x y z
N MET A 1 8.18 -17.41 -58.05
CA MET A 1 7.28 -16.24 -58.18
C MET A 1 7.03 -15.78 -56.75
N ALA A 2 7.87 -14.88 -56.20
CA ALA A 2 7.70 -13.41 -56.21
C ALA A 2 6.34 -13.03 -55.58
N ASP A 3 6.22 -12.24 -54.50
CA ASP A 3 6.96 -11.02 -54.20
C ASP A 3 6.85 -10.60 -52.71
N THR A 4 7.78 -9.74 -52.32
CA THR A 4 8.00 -9.17 -50.98
C THR A 4 7.14 -7.92 -50.77
N LYS A 5 6.68 -7.62 -49.54
CA LYS A 5 6.49 -6.21 -49.14
C LYS A 5 6.89 -5.93 -47.69
N LYS A 6 7.92 -5.09 -47.60
CA LYS A 6 8.59 -4.48 -46.45
C LYS A 6 8.42 -2.96 -46.58
N ARG A 7 8.04 -2.25 -45.51
CA ARG A 7 8.28 -0.82 -45.14
C ARG A 7 7.15 -0.29 -44.24
N SER A 8 7.35 0.65 -43.32
CA SER A 8 8.51 1.47 -42.94
C SER A 8 8.25 2.10 -41.56
N LEU A 9 9.34 2.41 -40.86
CA LEU A 9 9.43 3.41 -39.80
C LEU A 9 9.20 4.81 -40.38
N ASP A 10 8.65 5.73 -39.59
CA ASP A 10 9.02 7.14 -39.65
C ASP A 10 9.13 7.70 -38.23
N SER A 11 10.33 8.21 -37.94
CA SER A 11 10.63 9.14 -36.86
C SER A 11 10.41 10.55 -37.39
N ASP A 12 9.90 11.46 -36.58
CA ASP A 12 10.22 12.88 -36.74
C ASP A 12 10.30 13.63 -35.40
N ASN A 13 11.18 14.62 -35.42
CA ASN A 13 11.88 15.33 -34.37
C ASN A 13 11.40 16.82 -34.35
N GLY A 14 11.71 17.58 -33.28
CA GLY A 14 11.46 19.04 -33.21
C GLY A 14 11.03 19.49 -31.81
N THR A 15 11.91 19.87 -30.85
CA THR A 15 12.81 21.04 -30.72
C THR A 15 12.11 22.37 -30.35
N GLU A 16 12.57 22.96 -29.22
CA GLU A 16 12.46 24.38 -28.78
C GLU A 16 11.07 24.97 -28.44
N SER A 17 10.87 25.97 -27.57
CA SER A 17 11.73 26.97 -26.91
C SER A 17 11.05 27.46 -25.60
N GLY A 18 11.80 28.13 -24.73
CA GLY A 18 11.37 28.62 -23.41
C GLY A 18 10.54 29.94 -23.37
N PRO A 19 10.77 30.84 -22.39
CA PRO A 19 9.77 31.21 -21.38
C PRO A 19 9.34 32.68 -21.42
N GLU A 20 8.09 33.05 -21.09
CA GLU A 20 7.79 34.42 -20.60
C GLU A 20 6.63 34.54 -19.56
N LYS A 21 7.02 34.94 -18.34
CA LYS A 21 6.56 36.12 -17.55
C LYS A 21 5.04 36.35 -17.32
N LYS A 22 4.62 36.31 -16.04
CA LYS A 22 4.25 37.52 -15.25
C LYS A 22 3.91 37.20 -13.79
N LEU A 23 4.57 37.92 -12.88
CA LEU A 23 4.15 38.07 -11.48
C LEU A 23 2.85 38.86 -11.40
N ALA A 24 1.94 38.43 -10.52
CA ALA A 24 1.04 39.31 -9.80
C ALA A 24 0.80 38.76 -8.39
N SER A 25 1.16 39.56 -7.40
CA SER A 25 0.99 39.41 -5.97
C SER A 25 -0.50 39.38 -5.59
N GLY A 26 -0.84 38.66 -4.53
CA GLY A 26 -2.18 38.69 -3.95
C GLY A 26 -2.24 37.91 -2.65
N ASP A 27 -2.00 38.62 -1.54
CA ASP A 27 -2.26 38.18 -0.18
C ASP A 27 -3.75 37.87 0.03
N GLY A 28 -4.04 36.75 0.69
CA GLY A 28 -5.42 36.31 0.96
C GLY A 28 -5.45 35.13 1.91
N ALA A 29 -5.67 35.45 3.19
CA ALA A 29 -5.70 34.58 4.35
C ALA A 29 -6.71 33.42 4.29
N GLY A 30 -6.41 32.37 5.05
CA GLY A 30 -7.41 31.42 5.57
C GLY A 30 -7.31 30.00 5.00
N LYS A 31 -6.29 29.25 5.40
CA LYS A 31 -6.28 27.80 5.21
C LYS A 31 -5.94 27.11 6.53
N ASP A 32 -6.97 26.89 7.35
CA ASP A 32 -6.95 25.92 8.45
C ASP A 32 -6.88 24.50 7.88
N THR A 33 -5.77 24.17 7.23
CA THR A 33 -5.38 22.78 7.01
C THR A 33 -4.80 22.27 8.32
N LYS A 34 -5.69 21.75 9.17
CA LYS A 34 -5.31 20.93 10.32
C LYS A 34 -4.61 19.68 9.78
N LYS A 35 -3.31 19.79 9.55
CA LYS A 35 -2.41 18.68 9.22
C LYS A 35 -2.50 17.70 10.39
N PRO A 36 -2.76 16.40 10.17
CA PRO A 36 -2.61 15.43 11.24
C PRO A 36 -1.12 15.37 11.57
N THR A 37 -0.72 15.98 12.68
CA THR A 37 0.56 15.75 13.31
C THR A 37 0.43 14.44 14.09
N ALA A 38 0.65 13.33 13.41
CA ALA A 38 1.01 12.09 14.08
C ALA A 38 2.54 12.01 14.05
N ASP A 39 3.19 12.05 15.22
CA ASP A 39 4.59 11.68 15.32
C ASP A 39 4.75 10.21 14.89
N PRO A 40 5.54 9.92 13.85
CA PRO A 40 5.82 8.56 13.44
C PRO A 40 6.88 7.99 14.39
N GLY A 41 6.46 7.49 15.55
CA GLY A 41 7.42 6.90 16.49
C GLY A 41 6.94 6.65 17.92
N SER A 42 5.65 6.84 18.25
CA SER A 42 5.15 6.27 19.50
C SER A 42 5.02 4.77 19.30
N GLU A 43 5.98 4.01 19.84
CA GLU A 43 5.87 2.55 20.08
C GLU A 43 4.65 2.30 20.96
N ALA A 44 3.47 2.35 20.34
CA ALA A 44 2.22 1.99 20.95
C ALA A 44 2.27 0.48 21.11
N GLY A 45 2.62 0.02 22.32
CA GLY A 45 2.50 -1.36 22.72
C GLY A 45 1.21 -1.94 22.14
N SER A 46 1.32 -3.08 21.46
CA SER A 46 0.37 -3.58 20.47
C SER A 46 -1.07 -3.16 20.76
N VAL A 47 -1.53 -2.09 20.10
CA VAL A 47 -2.94 -1.64 20.13
C VAL A 47 -3.86 -2.79 19.69
N LEU A 48 -3.33 -3.82 19.05
CA LEU A 48 -4.07 -5.00 18.66
C LEU A 48 -4.01 -6.14 19.70
N ALA A 49 -3.27 -5.96 20.81
CA ALA A 49 -3.18 -6.94 21.88
C ALA A 49 -4.57 -7.16 22.48
N GLY A 50 -5.03 -8.41 22.37
CA GLY A 50 -6.34 -8.83 22.84
C GLY A 50 -7.51 -8.45 21.93
N PHE A 51 -7.29 -7.91 20.73
CA PHE A 51 -8.38 -7.64 19.78
C PHE A 51 -9.19 -8.92 19.54
N GLN A 52 -10.50 -8.87 19.81
CA GLN A 52 -11.41 -10.00 19.66
C GLN A 52 -12.17 -9.85 18.35
N THR A 53 -11.84 -10.68 17.37
CA THR A 53 -12.55 -10.73 16.08
C THR A 53 -13.97 -11.27 16.29
N GLU A 54 -14.97 -10.53 15.81
CA GLU A 54 -16.38 -10.95 15.84
C GLU A 54 -16.90 -11.32 14.45
N LYS A 55 -16.55 -10.54 13.42
CA LYS A 55 -17.07 -10.74 12.06
C LYS A 55 -16.12 -10.21 11.00
N ILE A 56 -15.95 -10.95 9.91
CA ILE A 56 -15.32 -10.41 8.69
C ILE A 56 -16.36 -9.61 7.91
N MET A 57 -16.10 -8.32 7.72
CA MET A 57 -16.99 -7.41 7.02
C MET A 57 -16.79 -7.46 5.50
N ARG A 58 -15.53 -7.46 5.09
CA ARG A 58 -15.12 -7.48 3.68
C ARG A 58 -13.75 -8.14 3.60
N GLU A 59 -13.57 -9.01 2.62
CA GLU A 59 -12.27 -9.55 2.24
C GLU A 59 -12.12 -9.43 0.74
N SER A 60 -10.95 -8.98 0.28
CA SER A 60 -10.63 -8.95 -1.14
C SER A 60 -9.28 -9.59 -1.38
N SER A 61 -9.29 -10.81 -1.91
CA SER A 61 -8.06 -11.47 -2.36
C SER A 61 -7.44 -10.75 -3.57
N ARG A 62 -8.21 -9.92 -4.30
CA ARG A 62 -7.68 -9.09 -5.40
C ARG A 62 -6.92 -7.88 -4.85
N GLU A 63 -7.53 -7.15 -3.92
CA GLU A 63 -6.94 -5.95 -3.29
C GLU A 63 -5.97 -6.31 -2.15
N LYS A 64 -5.88 -7.59 -1.77
CA LYS A 64 -5.06 -8.11 -0.66
C LYS A 64 -5.35 -7.39 0.66
N ASN A 65 -6.63 -7.16 0.94
CA ASN A 65 -7.09 -6.52 2.16
C ASN A 65 -8.22 -7.28 2.85
N ILE A 66 -8.39 -7.02 4.15
CA ILE A 66 -9.47 -7.55 4.97
C ILE A 66 -9.94 -6.49 5.97
N PHE A 67 -11.25 -6.43 6.17
CA PHE A 67 -11.95 -5.54 7.08
C PHE A 67 -12.61 -6.41 8.14
N ILE A 68 -12.22 -6.20 9.39
CA ILE A 68 -12.55 -7.07 10.50
C ILE A 68 -13.30 -6.23 11.53
N HIS A 69 -14.53 -6.62 11.83
CA HIS A 69 -15.27 -6.11 12.96
C HIS A 69 -14.91 -6.91 14.22
N GLY A 70 -14.69 -6.23 15.33
CA GLY A 70 -14.37 -6.87 16.59
C GLY A 70 -14.37 -5.89 17.75
N LYS A 71 -13.89 -6.33 18.90
CA LYS A 71 -13.76 -5.52 20.10
C LYS A 71 -12.31 -5.32 20.50
N MET A 72 -12.01 -4.12 20.99
CA MET A 72 -10.69 -3.80 21.52
C MET A 72 -10.44 -4.57 22.83
N GLY A 73 -9.26 -5.17 22.97
CA GLY A 73 -8.92 -6.00 24.14
C GLY A 73 -8.05 -5.35 25.20
N SER A 74 -7.60 -4.12 24.99
CA SER A 74 -6.74 -3.42 25.94
C SER A 74 -6.79 -1.90 25.74
N GLY A 75 -6.31 -1.15 26.73
CA GLY A 75 -6.21 0.31 26.65
C GLY A 75 -7.55 1.04 26.86
N PRO A 76 -7.62 2.34 26.52
CA PRO A 76 -8.75 3.22 26.88
C PRO A 76 -10.07 2.86 26.19
N ASN A 77 -10.04 2.01 25.17
CA ASN A 77 -11.20 1.59 24.40
C ASN A 77 -11.61 0.12 24.63
N GLU A 78 -11.09 -0.53 25.67
CA GLU A 78 -11.40 -1.94 25.99
C GLU A 78 -12.91 -2.24 25.94
N GLY A 79 -13.27 -3.36 25.30
CA GLY A 79 -14.64 -3.84 25.15
C GLY A 79 -15.48 -3.07 24.12
N ARG A 80 -14.96 -1.97 23.54
CA ARG A 80 -15.67 -1.18 22.52
C ARG A 80 -15.50 -1.79 21.15
N ASP A 81 -16.53 -1.63 20.33
CA ASP A 81 -16.52 -2.06 18.94
C ASP A 81 -15.48 -1.27 18.13
N ALA A 82 -14.79 -1.96 17.25
CA ALA A 82 -13.77 -1.42 16.38
C ALA A 82 -13.76 -2.14 15.03
N VAL A 83 -13.28 -1.44 14.00
CA VAL A 83 -12.96 -2.05 12.70
C VAL A 83 -11.45 -2.02 12.51
N LEU A 84 -10.86 -3.19 12.29
CA LEU A 84 -9.47 -3.36 11.91
C LEU A 84 -9.39 -3.61 10.40
N ILE A 85 -8.61 -2.80 9.70
CA ILE A 85 -8.35 -2.96 8.28
C ILE A 85 -6.88 -3.35 8.12
N LEU A 86 -6.63 -4.48 7.49
CA LEU A 86 -5.29 -4.94 7.14
C LEU A 86 -5.14 -4.96 5.62
N GLU A 87 -4.05 -4.38 5.11
CA GLU A 87 -3.76 -4.24 3.68
C GLU A 87 -2.29 -4.60 3.43
N LYS A 88 -2.02 -5.51 2.47
CA LYS A 88 -0.65 -5.78 2.02
C LYS A 88 -0.06 -4.52 1.39
N THR A 89 1.16 -4.14 1.77
CA THR A 89 1.87 -3.08 1.07
C THR A 89 2.31 -3.55 -0.32
N PRO A 90 2.19 -2.70 -1.36
CA PRO A 90 2.70 -3.03 -2.68
C PRO A 90 4.23 -3.12 -2.67
N PHE A 91 4.79 -3.87 -3.61
CA PHE A 91 6.23 -3.85 -3.85
C PHE A 91 6.67 -2.47 -4.33
N ARG A 92 7.87 -2.06 -3.90
CA ARG A 92 8.51 -0.84 -4.36
C ARG A 92 9.76 -1.20 -5.14
N GLU A 93 9.99 -0.50 -6.24
CA GLU A 93 11.12 -0.78 -7.12
C GLU A 93 12.48 -0.66 -6.40
N ASP A 94 12.60 0.33 -5.51
CA ASP A 94 13.81 0.61 -4.75
C ASP A 94 14.18 -0.48 -3.71
N SER A 95 13.23 -1.30 -3.27
CA SER A 95 13.48 -2.39 -2.34
C SER A 95 13.72 -3.76 -3.00
N LEU A 96 13.50 -3.88 -4.32
CA LEU A 96 13.61 -5.17 -5.02
C LEU A 96 15.02 -5.77 -4.94
N ALA A 97 16.05 -4.92 -5.06
CA ALA A 97 17.44 -5.38 -5.03
C ALA A 97 17.81 -6.00 -3.67
N GLU A 98 17.29 -5.45 -2.58
CA GLU A 98 17.45 -6.02 -1.24
C GLU A 98 16.61 -7.29 -1.11
N LEU A 99 15.32 -7.21 -1.46
CA LEU A 99 14.37 -8.32 -1.43
C LEU A 99 14.94 -9.59 -2.07
N PHE A 100 15.53 -9.48 -3.27
CA PHE A 100 16.08 -10.65 -3.97
C PHE A 100 17.33 -11.23 -3.31
N LYS A 101 18.11 -10.41 -2.58
CA LYS A 101 19.34 -10.85 -1.92
C LYS A 101 19.07 -11.49 -0.56
N THR A 102 18.07 -11.00 0.17
CA THR A 102 17.87 -11.33 1.58
C THR A 102 16.67 -12.23 1.84
N SER A 103 15.84 -12.52 0.83
CA SER A 103 14.68 -13.40 1.00
C SER A 103 15.05 -14.87 0.86
N GLU A 104 14.34 -15.71 1.61
CA GLU A 104 14.41 -17.16 1.44
C GLU A 104 13.37 -17.63 0.42
N LEU A 105 13.80 -18.49 -0.51
CA LEU A 105 12.93 -19.08 -1.53
C LEU A 105 12.74 -20.57 -1.29
N LYS A 106 11.49 -21.01 -1.21
CA LYS A 106 11.12 -22.43 -1.21
C LYS A 106 10.44 -22.79 -2.52
N LEU A 107 11.04 -23.69 -3.29
CA LEU A 107 10.48 -24.14 -4.57
C LEU A 107 9.11 -24.80 -4.34
N GLN A 108 8.10 -24.33 -5.07
CA GLN A 108 6.76 -24.91 -5.06
C GLN A 108 6.55 -25.81 -6.29
N MET A 109 6.93 -25.33 -7.47
CA MET A 109 6.78 -26.04 -8.75
C MET A 109 7.89 -25.59 -9.71
N ARG A 110 8.39 -26.52 -10.54
CA ARG A 110 9.32 -26.21 -11.64
C ARG A 110 8.95 -27.02 -12.88
N ASN A 111 8.95 -26.35 -14.03
CA ASN A 111 9.02 -26.94 -15.36
C ASN A 111 10.17 -26.25 -16.15
N ASP A 112 10.34 -26.59 -17.43
CA ASP A 112 11.49 -26.22 -18.26
C ASP A 112 12.00 -24.79 -18.05
N ILE A 113 11.14 -23.79 -18.23
CA ILE A 113 11.51 -22.37 -18.10
C ILE A 113 10.72 -21.62 -17.01
N TYR A 114 9.71 -22.26 -16.38
CA TYR A 114 8.91 -21.64 -15.34
C TYR A 114 9.13 -22.34 -14.00
N SER A 115 9.35 -21.53 -12.96
CA SER A 115 9.32 -22.02 -11.59
C SER A 115 8.62 -21.03 -10.68
N THR A 116 7.82 -21.57 -9.76
CA THR A 116 7.10 -20.81 -8.74
C THR A 116 7.73 -21.10 -7.38
N TYR A 117 7.96 -20.06 -6.59
CA TYR A 117 8.55 -20.15 -5.26
C TYR A 117 7.63 -19.50 -4.23
N HIS A 118 7.62 -20.03 -3.02
CA HIS A 118 7.23 -19.27 -1.84
C HIS A 118 8.42 -18.39 -1.43
N LEU A 119 8.22 -17.08 -1.47
CA LEU A 119 9.21 -16.09 -1.07
C LEU A 119 8.91 -15.63 0.35
N HIS A 120 9.88 -15.75 1.25
CA HIS A 120 9.82 -15.26 2.63
C HIS A 120 10.72 -14.02 2.75
N PRO A 121 10.13 -12.82 2.69
CA PRO A 121 10.91 -11.58 2.75
C PRO A 121 11.33 -11.27 4.19
N PRO A 122 12.41 -10.48 4.38
CA PRO A 122 12.73 -9.88 5.66
C PRO A 122 11.54 -9.13 6.27
N THR A 123 11.48 -9.06 7.60
CA THR A 123 10.34 -8.48 8.33
C THR A 123 10.05 -7.03 7.96
N HIS A 124 11.08 -6.19 7.74
CA HIS A 124 10.91 -4.79 7.34
C HIS A 124 10.40 -4.63 5.90
N LEU A 125 10.54 -5.65 5.05
CA LEU A 125 9.99 -5.67 3.69
C LEU A 125 8.63 -6.37 3.61
N ASN A 126 8.13 -6.92 4.72
CA ASN A 126 6.84 -7.62 4.81
C ASN A 126 5.78 -6.85 5.61
N GLU A 127 5.92 -5.52 5.69
CA GLU A 127 5.00 -4.68 6.43
C GLU A 127 3.56 -4.86 5.92
N ASN A 128 2.61 -4.80 6.86
CA ASN A 128 1.20 -4.75 6.54
C ASN A 128 0.67 -3.44 7.09
N LYS A 129 0.01 -2.68 6.21
CA LYS A 129 -0.65 -1.46 6.65
C LYS A 129 -1.84 -1.87 7.51
N SER A 130 -1.87 -1.36 8.74
CA SER A 130 -2.95 -1.58 9.69
C SER A 130 -3.66 -0.26 9.96
N THR A 131 -4.99 -0.25 9.89
CA THR A 131 -5.81 0.91 10.24
C THR A 131 -6.88 0.47 11.24
N VAL A 132 -6.86 1.08 12.43
CA VAL A 132 -7.84 0.84 13.48
C VAL A 132 -8.85 1.99 13.52
N VAL A 133 -10.13 1.65 13.42
CA VAL A 133 -11.24 2.60 13.54
C VAL A 133 -11.98 2.30 14.83
N CYS A 134 -11.77 3.13 15.86
CA CYS A 134 -12.34 2.92 17.20
C CYS A 134 -12.67 4.26 17.88
N PRO A 135 -13.81 4.38 18.58
CA PRO A 135 -14.93 3.44 18.57
C PRO A 135 -15.66 3.46 17.21
N THR A 136 -16.16 2.32 16.76
CA THR A 136 -17.05 2.26 15.60
C THR A 136 -18.51 2.24 16.07
N SER A 137 -19.38 2.93 15.33
CA SER A 137 -20.83 2.88 15.56
C SER A 137 -21.51 2.02 14.49
N THR A 138 -22.75 1.61 14.75
CA THR A 138 -23.53 0.66 13.93
C THR A 138 -23.58 0.99 12.44
N LYS A 139 -23.44 2.26 12.04
CA LYS A 139 -23.46 2.69 10.64
C LYS A 139 -22.27 2.14 9.82
N ARG A 140 -21.16 1.78 10.47
CA ARG A 140 -19.97 1.22 9.81
C ARG A 140 -19.85 -0.30 9.96
N MET A 141 -20.89 -0.99 10.45
CA MET A 141 -20.96 -2.46 10.66
C MET A 141 -21.68 -3.19 9.51
#